data_AF-A0A364L4K1-F1
#
_entry.id   AF-A0A364L4K1-F1
#
_cell.length_a   1.000
_cell.length_b   1.000
_cell.length_c   1.000
_cell.angle_alpha   90.00
_cell.angle_beta   90.00
_cell.angle_gamma   90.00
#
_symmetry.space_group_name_H-M   'P 1'
#
loop_
_entity.id
_entity.type
_entity.pdbx_description
1 polymer ?
#
loop_
_entity_poly.entity_id
_entity_poly.type
_entity_poly.pdbx_seq_one_letter_code
_entity_poly.pdbx_strand_id
1 'polypeptide(L)'
;MIIESKSDDTNEVEIQAKVESNFEDHPSDMMIVLTDRERIGVPKPSSDPTIEDLKAIQQQVKARIKTMIAEDIPFFTMDGIRNVHEQVQKCMAQGGKGDVFVKGLDGIIVRFQLHIGKTYDWADFTSVKPVIEYAAIQHLTSEKWVEHLDPEIAFCNLVVYHRVKHLDKETREVATAKDAFRPKEDVGRDFDKSLHEWMASEQCRQLRNLDILRQNAGRIRKIVAFACGSITHSDERSKGRSSYQHGLIKTLHDILSQARHEDVNLTREQKEKHIQCFIQDPAYTNIDRELFQDDYGIATILENPEGFLEVDDSTVVLSFSPNVPVRQIVVDIAKPAVMIWDRILDEDDRDVTDPDSRRMKSVIDGLYDQIEFPEDKAHFGDIAIYGRRA
;
A
#
# COMPACT_ATOMS: atom_id res chain seq x y z
N MET A 1 7.86 -11.90 1.95
CA MET A 1 8.43 -13.05 1.21
C MET A 1 7.28 -13.85 0.60
N ILE A 2 7.29 -14.16 -0.71
CA ILE A 2 6.23 -14.93 -1.40
C ILE A 2 6.61 -16.41 -1.31
N ILE A 3 5.73 -17.25 -0.75
CA ILE A 3 5.93 -18.71 -0.76
C ILE A 3 4.90 -19.32 -1.70
N GLU A 4 5.36 -19.83 -2.84
CA GLU A 4 4.53 -20.60 -3.77
C GLU A 4 4.49 -22.07 -3.33
N SER A 5 3.29 -22.59 -3.06
CA SER A 5 3.11 -24.03 -2.92
C SER A 5 2.95 -24.67 -4.30
N LYS A 6 4.03 -25.25 -4.84
CA LYS A 6 3.92 -26.29 -5.87
C LYS A 6 4.06 -27.64 -5.19
N SER A 7 3.09 -28.52 -5.42
CA SER A 7 3.14 -29.92 -5.01
C SER A 7 4.16 -30.65 -5.88
N ASP A 8 5.40 -30.79 -5.40
CA ASP A 8 6.38 -31.72 -5.97
C ASP A 8 7.34 -32.22 -4.86
N ASP A 9 7.25 -33.51 -4.54
CA ASP A 9 7.87 -34.22 -3.40
C ASP A 9 9.41 -34.36 -3.47
N THR A 10 10.13 -33.52 -4.22
CA THR A 10 11.58 -33.74 -4.46
C THR A 10 12.52 -32.54 -4.25
N ASN A 11 12.02 -31.38 -3.82
CA ASN A 11 12.86 -30.18 -3.54
C ASN A 11 12.89 -29.73 -2.07
N GLU A 12 12.28 -30.48 -1.14
CA GLU A 12 12.11 -30.07 0.27
C GLU A 12 13.42 -29.83 1.03
N VAL A 13 14.48 -30.57 0.72
CA VAL A 13 15.70 -30.59 1.56
C VAL A 13 16.61 -29.38 1.34
N GLU A 14 16.65 -28.82 0.13
CA GLU A 14 17.56 -27.71 -0.19
C GLU A 14 16.95 -26.32 0.14
N ILE A 15 15.61 -26.25 0.22
CA ILE A 15 14.87 -25.05 0.68
C ILE A 15 14.95 -24.93 2.21
N GLN A 16 14.86 -26.05 2.95
CA GLN A 16 14.92 -26.05 4.42
C GLN A 16 16.24 -25.46 4.97
N ALA A 17 17.38 -25.78 4.35
CA ALA A 17 18.69 -25.34 4.86
C ALA A 17 18.98 -23.84 4.65
N LYS A 18 18.30 -23.16 3.71
CA LYS A 18 18.42 -21.70 3.52
C LYS A 18 17.46 -20.89 4.38
N VAL A 19 16.41 -21.52 4.92
CA VAL A 19 15.39 -20.87 5.76
C VAL A 19 15.86 -20.77 7.23
N GLU A 20 16.81 -21.59 7.68
CA GLU A 20 17.18 -21.66 9.10
C GLU A 20 18.30 -20.71 9.56
N SER A 21 18.96 -19.97 8.67
CA SER A 21 20.02 -19.03 9.09
C SER A 21 19.69 -17.57 8.75
N ASN A 22 19.32 -16.81 9.79
CA ASN A 22 19.15 -15.35 9.86
C ASN A 22 17.76 -14.74 9.57
N PHE A 23 16.67 -15.34 10.06
CA PHE A 23 15.39 -14.62 10.19
C PHE A 23 15.26 -14.07 11.61
N GLU A 24 15.74 -12.86 11.83
CA GLU A 24 15.15 -12.01 12.86
C GLU A 24 13.76 -11.63 12.34
N ASP A 25 12.69 -12.14 12.98
CA ASP A 25 11.29 -11.80 12.67
C ASP A 25 11.10 -10.28 12.70
N HIS A 26 11.27 -9.59 11.56
CA HIS A 26 10.94 -8.18 11.47
C HIS A 26 9.44 -8.07 11.16
N PRO A 27 8.65 -7.30 11.92
CA PRO A 27 7.19 -7.19 11.76
C PRO A 27 6.72 -6.68 10.39
N SER A 28 7.63 -6.13 9.58
CA SER A 28 7.36 -5.78 8.18
C SER A 28 7.43 -6.96 7.21
N ASP A 29 7.96 -8.11 7.63
CA ASP A 29 8.01 -9.34 6.85
C ASP A 29 6.68 -10.08 6.93
N MET A 30 5.66 -9.42 6.39
CA MET A 30 4.36 -10.04 6.18
C MET A 30 4.52 -11.25 5.26
N MET A 31 4.34 -12.43 5.83
CA MET A 31 4.27 -13.67 5.09
C MET A 31 2.89 -13.80 4.47
N ILE A 32 2.87 -13.97 3.15
CA ILE A 32 1.65 -14.13 2.37
C ILE A 32 1.74 -15.40 1.55
N VAL A 33 0.59 -16.07 1.39
CA VAL A 33 0.44 -17.26 0.57
C VAL A 33 -0.62 -16.99 -0.49
N LEU A 34 -0.30 -17.34 -1.73
CA LEU A 34 -1.22 -17.17 -2.86
C LEU A 34 -2.46 -18.03 -2.65
N THR A 35 -3.62 -17.42 -2.81
CA THR A 35 -4.90 -18.10 -2.69
C THR A 35 -5.10 -19.08 -3.86
N ASP A 36 -5.74 -20.23 -3.61
CA ASP A 36 -6.12 -21.17 -4.68
C ASP A 36 -6.90 -20.43 -5.78
N ARG A 37 -6.50 -20.60 -7.04
CA ARG A 37 -6.98 -19.76 -8.14
C ARG A 37 -7.24 -20.51 -9.44
N GLU A 38 -8.11 -19.96 -10.26
CA GLU A 38 -8.35 -20.43 -11.63
C GLU A 38 -8.94 -19.35 -12.54
N ARG A 39 -8.57 -19.39 -13.82
CA ARG A 39 -9.17 -18.59 -14.89
C ARG A 39 -10.47 -19.23 -15.36
N ILE A 40 -11.58 -18.52 -15.18
CA ILE A 40 -12.92 -19.00 -15.51
C ILE A 40 -13.12 -19.03 -17.02
N GLY A 41 -13.56 -20.18 -17.54
CA GLY A 41 -13.81 -20.39 -18.97
C GLY A 41 -12.55 -20.62 -19.80
N VAL A 42 -11.38 -20.69 -19.18
CA VAL A 42 -10.11 -21.06 -19.83
C VAL A 42 -9.80 -22.52 -19.50
N PRO A 43 -9.65 -23.40 -20.50
CA PRO A 43 -9.28 -24.78 -20.25
C PRO A 43 -7.91 -24.87 -19.55
N LYS A 44 -7.84 -25.65 -18.46
CA LYS A 44 -6.55 -25.95 -17.83
C LYS A 44 -5.69 -26.77 -18.80
N PRO A 45 -4.42 -26.39 -19.03
CA PRO A 45 -3.54 -27.15 -19.89
C PRO A 45 -3.31 -28.57 -19.31
N SER A 46 -3.10 -29.54 -20.19
CA SER A 46 -2.89 -30.95 -19.80
C SER A 46 -1.49 -31.22 -19.23
N SER A 47 -0.59 -30.25 -19.34
CA SER A 47 0.79 -30.27 -18.85
C SER A 47 1.19 -28.89 -18.36
N ASP A 48 2.24 -28.82 -17.56
CA ASP A 48 2.81 -27.54 -17.16
C ASP A 48 3.27 -26.72 -18.37
N PRO A 49 3.15 -25.38 -18.31
CA PRO A 49 3.57 -24.49 -19.38
C PRO A 49 5.08 -24.56 -19.59
N THR A 50 5.51 -24.56 -20.85
CA THR A 50 6.94 -24.43 -21.19
C THR A 50 7.43 -22.99 -20.98
N ILE A 51 8.76 -22.79 -20.93
CA ILE A 51 9.33 -21.44 -20.88
C ILE A 51 8.92 -20.62 -22.12
N GLU A 52 8.80 -21.24 -23.28
CA GLU A 52 8.29 -20.60 -24.49
C GLU A 52 6.83 -20.15 -24.33
N ASP A 53 5.97 -20.95 -23.69
CA ASP A 53 4.58 -20.58 -23.39
C ASP A 53 4.53 -19.40 -22.41
N LEU A 54 5.33 -19.41 -21.35
CA LEU A 54 5.41 -18.32 -20.38
C LEU A 54 5.89 -17.01 -21.03
N LYS A 55 6.89 -17.09 -21.91
CA LYS A 55 7.35 -15.95 -22.72
C LYS A 55 6.23 -15.43 -23.63
N ALA A 56 5.46 -16.32 -24.27
CA ALA A 56 4.35 -15.91 -25.12
C ALA A 56 3.25 -15.21 -24.31
N ILE A 57 2.90 -15.72 -23.12
CA ILE A 57 1.96 -15.07 -22.20
C ILE A 57 2.47 -13.68 -21.81
N GLN A 58 3.74 -13.56 -21.40
CA GLN A 58 4.30 -12.27 -21.04
C GLN A 58 4.25 -11.27 -22.20
N GLN A 59 4.52 -11.70 -23.43
CA GLN A 59 4.42 -10.80 -24.58
C GLN A 59 2.98 -10.33 -24.83
N GLN A 60 1.98 -11.17 -24.57
CA GLN A 60 0.57 -10.76 -24.63
C GLN A 60 0.24 -9.74 -23.53
N VAL A 61 0.74 -9.94 -22.31
CA VAL A 61 0.59 -8.98 -21.19
C VAL A 61 1.20 -7.63 -21.57
N LYS A 62 2.45 -7.63 -22.06
CA LYS A 62 3.14 -6.42 -22.55
C LYS A 62 2.34 -5.71 -23.64
N ALA A 63 1.84 -6.46 -24.63
CA ALA A 63 1.03 -5.91 -25.72
C ALA A 63 -0.26 -5.28 -25.19
N ARG A 64 -0.96 -5.96 -24.26
CA ARG A 64 -2.20 -5.45 -23.67
C ARG A 64 -1.96 -4.16 -22.89
N ILE A 65 -0.94 -4.11 -22.03
CA ILE A 65 -0.60 -2.91 -21.25
C ILE A 65 -0.23 -1.75 -22.19
N LYS A 66 0.54 -2.02 -23.26
CA LYS A 66 0.86 -1.01 -24.28
C LYS A 66 -0.40 -0.44 -24.93
N THR A 67 -1.37 -1.27 -25.29
CA THR A 67 -2.67 -0.82 -25.82
C THR A 67 -3.42 0.03 -24.80
N MET A 68 -3.48 -0.41 -23.53
CA MET A 68 -4.16 0.36 -22.48
C MET A 68 -3.57 1.76 -22.30
N ILE A 69 -2.23 1.88 -22.30
CA ILE A 69 -1.54 3.17 -22.22
C ILE A 69 -1.89 4.04 -23.43
N ALA A 70 -1.88 3.48 -24.65
CA ALA A 70 -2.18 4.21 -25.87
C ALA A 70 -3.64 4.69 -25.96
N GLU A 71 -4.56 3.92 -25.38
CA GLU A 71 -6.01 4.21 -25.36
C GLU A 71 -6.46 4.98 -24.10
N ASP A 72 -5.51 5.41 -23.25
CA ASP A 72 -5.78 6.09 -21.98
C ASP A 72 -6.69 5.29 -21.02
N ILE A 73 -6.67 3.96 -21.13
CA ILE A 73 -7.43 3.06 -20.26
C ILE A 73 -6.72 2.98 -18.90
N PRO A 74 -7.39 3.30 -17.77
CA PRO A 74 -6.82 3.16 -16.44
C PRO A 74 -6.36 1.72 -16.18
N PHE A 75 -5.17 1.58 -15.60
CA PHE A 75 -4.63 0.29 -15.24
C PHE A 75 -5.25 -0.21 -13.93
N PHE A 76 -5.41 0.68 -12.94
CA PHE A 76 -6.24 0.46 -11.76
C PHE A 76 -7.59 1.19 -11.87
N THR A 77 -8.62 0.68 -11.20
CA THR A 77 -9.93 1.37 -11.14
C THR A 77 -10.48 1.34 -9.72
N MET A 78 -11.15 2.43 -9.32
CA MET A 78 -11.83 2.51 -8.03
C MET A 78 -12.88 1.40 -7.88
N ASP A 79 -13.67 1.15 -8.93
CA ASP A 79 -14.69 0.11 -8.94
C ASP A 79 -14.09 -1.29 -8.83
N GLY A 80 -12.96 -1.55 -9.49
CA GLY A 80 -12.25 -2.83 -9.38
C GLY A 80 -11.77 -3.10 -7.95
N ILE A 81 -11.10 -2.12 -7.32
CA ILE A 81 -10.62 -2.24 -5.94
C ILE A 81 -11.80 -2.43 -4.98
N ARG A 82 -12.85 -1.61 -5.11
CA ARG A 82 -14.06 -1.68 -4.28
C ARG A 82 -14.76 -3.03 -4.42
N ASN A 83 -14.91 -3.52 -5.65
CA ASN A 83 -15.58 -4.78 -5.91
C ASN A 83 -14.84 -5.97 -5.30
N VAL A 84 -13.50 -6.03 -5.39
CA VAL A 84 -12.71 -7.08 -4.75
C VAL A 84 -12.82 -6.98 -3.23
N HIS A 85 -12.74 -5.77 -2.66
CA HIS A 85 -12.90 -5.54 -1.24
C HIS A 85 -14.26 -6.01 -0.71
N GLU A 86 -15.36 -5.64 -1.37
CA GLU A 86 -16.71 -6.03 -0.97
C GLU A 86 -16.91 -7.55 -1.00
N GLN A 87 -16.34 -8.23 -2.01
CA GLN A 87 -16.34 -9.69 -2.08
C GLN A 87 -15.55 -10.32 -0.93
N VAL A 88 -14.37 -9.78 -0.61
CA VAL A 88 -13.58 -10.23 0.56
C VAL A 88 -14.37 -10.04 1.84
N GLN A 89 -14.95 -8.86 2.09
CA GLN A 89 -15.75 -8.58 3.29
C GLN A 89 -16.95 -9.51 3.41
N LYS A 90 -17.62 -9.80 2.29
CA LYS A 90 -18.72 -10.78 2.26
C LYS A 90 -18.24 -12.18 2.65
N CYS A 91 -17.10 -12.64 2.14
CA CYS A 91 -16.51 -13.92 2.54
C CYS A 91 -16.13 -13.93 4.02
N MET A 92 -15.55 -12.83 4.55
CA MET A 92 -15.24 -12.69 5.97
C MET A 92 -16.49 -12.82 6.84
N ALA A 93 -17.58 -12.13 6.47
CA ALA A 93 -18.86 -12.19 7.19
C ALA A 93 -19.50 -13.59 7.14
N GLN A 94 -19.12 -14.42 6.18
CA GLN A 94 -19.61 -15.80 5.99
C GLN A 94 -18.65 -16.86 6.59
N GLY A 95 -17.79 -16.46 7.52
CA GLY A 95 -16.89 -17.39 8.22
C GLY A 95 -15.53 -17.60 7.52
N GLY A 96 -15.12 -16.66 6.66
CA GLY A 96 -13.80 -16.66 6.06
C GLY A 96 -13.60 -17.68 4.93
N LYS A 97 -14.70 -18.16 4.34
CA LYS A 97 -14.70 -19.07 3.19
C LYS A 97 -15.55 -18.51 2.07
N GLY A 98 -15.08 -18.62 0.83
CA GLY A 98 -15.83 -18.19 -0.34
C GLY A 98 -14.94 -17.86 -1.52
N ASP A 99 -15.58 -17.48 -2.62
CA ASP A 99 -14.91 -17.13 -3.87
C ASP A 99 -14.85 -15.61 -4.04
N VAL A 100 -13.68 -15.10 -4.41
CA VAL A 100 -13.46 -13.73 -4.85
C VAL A 100 -13.12 -13.74 -6.33
N PHE A 101 -13.84 -12.97 -7.13
CA PHE A 101 -13.69 -12.89 -8.57
C PHE A 101 -13.00 -11.58 -8.95
N VAL A 102 -11.88 -11.68 -9.66
CA VAL A 102 -11.12 -10.53 -10.17
C VAL A 102 -11.10 -10.60 -11.69
N LYS A 103 -11.38 -9.47 -12.36
CA LYS A 103 -11.25 -9.37 -13.81
C LYS A 103 -9.81 -9.00 -14.19
N GLY A 104 -9.13 -9.87 -14.93
CA GLY A 104 -7.81 -9.60 -15.50
C GLY A 104 -7.86 -8.52 -16.58
N LEU A 105 -6.69 -7.99 -16.93
CA LEU A 105 -6.52 -6.95 -17.95
C LEU A 105 -6.95 -7.38 -19.36
N ASP A 106 -7.00 -8.69 -19.61
CA ASP A 106 -7.54 -9.32 -20.82
C ASP A 106 -9.07 -9.52 -20.78
N GLY A 107 -9.71 -9.14 -19.68
CA GLY A 107 -11.15 -9.25 -19.46
C GLY A 107 -11.62 -10.61 -18.95
N ILE A 108 -10.72 -11.57 -18.76
CA ILE A 108 -11.04 -12.91 -18.23
C ILE A 108 -11.17 -12.81 -16.70
N ILE A 109 -12.15 -13.53 -16.14
CA ILE A 109 -12.35 -13.58 -14.69
C ILE A 109 -11.43 -14.66 -14.09
N VAL A 110 -10.71 -14.28 -13.04
CA VAL A 110 -9.95 -15.19 -12.17
C VAL A 110 -10.70 -15.34 -10.85
N ARG A 111 -10.98 -16.57 -10.48
CA ARG A 111 -11.57 -16.94 -9.19
C ARG A 111 -10.46 -17.24 -8.19
N PHE A 112 -10.50 -16.61 -7.03
CA PHE A 112 -9.64 -16.86 -5.87
C PHE A 112 -10.50 -17.47 -4.75
N GLN A 113 -10.11 -18.63 -4.22
CA GLN A 113 -10.86 -19.37 -3.21
C GLN A 113 -10.33 -19.11 -1.81
N LEU A 114 -11.01 -18.27 -1.04
CA LEU A 114 -10.62 -17.93 0.32
C LEU A 114 -10.86 -19.10 1.28
N HIS A 115 -9.82 -19.42 2.05
CA HIS A 115 -9.86 -20.42 3.10
C HIS A 115 -9.10 -19.91 4.33
N ILE A 116 -9.76 -19.14 5.19
CA ILE A 116 -9.18 -18.65 6.45
C ILE A 116 -9.12 -19.78 7.48
N GLY A 117 -8.03 -19.84 8.24
CA GLY A 117 -7.76 -20.94 9.17
C GLY A 117 -7.20 -22.19 8.48
N LYS A 118 -6.87 -22.12 7.19
CA LYS A 118 -6.14 -23.18 6.49
C LYS A 118 -4.74 -23.26 7.09
N THR A 119 -4.42 -24.42 7.65
CA THR A 119 -3.09 -24.69 8.18
C THR A 119 -2.18 -25.18 7.07
N TYR A 120 -0.93 -24.77 7.12
CA TYR A 120 0.10 -25.16 6.17
C TYR A 120 1.16 -25.95 6.94
N ASP A 121 1.07 -27.27 6.84
CA ASP A 121 1.88 -28.21 7.63
C ASP A 121 3.38 -28.09 7.32
N TRP A 122 3.74 -27.60 6.13
CA TRP A 122 5.13 -27.40 5.73
C TRP A 122 5.85 -26.28 6.51
N ALA A 123 5.15 -25.43 7.25
CA ALA A 123 5.81 -24.37 8.03
C ALA A 123 5.03 -23.85 9.25
N ASP A 124 4.19 -24.69 9.87
CA ASP A 124 3.44 -24.31 11.08
C ASP A 124 2.71 -22.95 10.94
N PHE A 125 2.13 -22.69 9.77
CA PHE A 125 1.41 -21.45 9.49
C PHE A 125 -0.10 -21.68 9.46
N THR A 126 -0.87 -20.64 9.79
CA THR A 126 -2.30 -20.57 9.47
C THR A 126 -2.61 -19.33 8.65
N SER A 127 -3.49 -19.48 7.66
CA SER A 127 -4.07 -18.32 6.97
C SER A 127 -4.95 -17.51 7.91
N VAL A 128 -4.82 -16.19 7.82
CA VAL A 128 -5.64 -15.21 8.53
C VAL A 128 -6.35 -14.30 7.52
N LYS A 129 -6.70 -13.08 7.93
CA LYS A 129 -7.37 -12.08 7.08
C LYS A 129 -6.61 -11.91 5.75
N PRO A 130 -7.28 -12.05 4.59
CA PRO A 130 -6.65 -11.90 3.28
C PRO A 130 -6.27 -10.45 3.01
N VAL A 131 -5.39 -10.27 2.02
CA VAL A 131 -4.98 -8.97 1.48
C VAL A 131 -5.13 -8.94 -0.03
N ILE A 132 -5.32 -7.74 -0.55
CA ILE A 132 -5.27 -7.44 -1.96
C ILE A 132 -3.89 -6.86 -2.24
N GLU A 133 -3.10 -7.60 -3.02
CA GLU A 133 -1.84 -7.16 -3.60
C GLU A 133 -2.06 -6.50 -4.95
N TYR A 134 -1.15 -5.59 -5.30
CA TYR A 134 -1.24 -4.78 -6.51
C TYR A 134 0.01 -4.97 -7.36
N ALA A 135 -0.16 -5.56 -8.54
CA ALA A 135 0.96 -5.74 -9.46
C ALA A 135 1.15 -4.47 -10.29
N ALA A 136 2.30 -3.81 -10.12
CA ALA A 136 2.68 -2.65 -10.93
C ALA A 136 2.86 -3.05 -12.41
N ILE A 137 2.79 -2.07 -13.32
CA ILE A 137 3.06 -2.28 -14.75
C ILE A 137 4.41 -2.97 -14.97
N GLN A 138 5.44 -2.55 -14.23
CA GLN A 138 6.80 -3.07 -14.31
C GLN A 138 6.88 -4.53 -13.84
N HIS A 139 6.13 -4.89 -12.80
CA HIS A 139 6.04 -6.28 -12.34
C HIS A 139 5.49 -7.16 -13.47
N LEU A 140 4.32 -6.81 -14.01
CA LEU A 140 3.65 -7.61 -15.05
C LEU A 140 4.42 -7.67 -16.39
N THR A 141 5.34 -6.75 -16.63
CA THR A 141 6.11 -6.68 -17.90
C THR A 141 7.58 -7.05 -17.76
N SER A 142 8.08 -7.33 -16.56
CA SER A 142 9.50 -7.61 -16.33
C SER A 142 9.91 -9.01 -16.81
N GLU A 143 10.93 -9.08 -17.67
CA GLU A 143 11.50 -10.34 -18.17
C GLU A 143 12.19 -11.15 -17.07
N LYS A 144 12.56 -10.52 -15.95
CA LYS A 144 13.22 -11.18 -14.82
C LYS A 144 12.36 -12.26 -14.16
N TRP A 145 11.03 -12.12 -14.27
CA TRP A 145 10.08 -12.97 -13.54
C TRP A 145 9.38 -14.01 -14.43
N VAL A 146 9.80 -14.15 -15.70
CA VAL A 146 9.14 -15.07 -16.65
C VAL A 146 9.13 -16.51 -16.15
N GLU A 147 10.23 -16.97 -15.54
CA GLU A 147 10.37 -18.35 -15.05
C GLU A 147 9.46 -18.62 -13.84
N HIS A 148 9.03 -17.57 -13.14
CA HIS A 148 8.12 -17.60 -12.00
C HIS A 148 6.71 -17.10 -12.35
N LEU A 149 6.42 -16.90 -13.64
CA LEU A 149 5.12 -16.40 -14.07
C LEU A 149 4.06 -17.49 -13.86
N ASP A 150 3.05 -17.17 -13.07
CA ASP A 150 1.84 -17.97 -12.97
C ASP A 150 0.84 -17.58 -14.10
N PRO A 151 0.56 -18.47 -15.07
CA PRO A 151 -0.38 -18.20 -16.15
C PRO A 151 -1.79 -17.81 -15.68
N GLU A 152 -2.20 -18.30 -14.51
CA GLU A 152 -3.55 -18.08 -13.96
C GLU A 152 -3.77 -16.63 -13.55
N ILE A 153 -2.70 -15.92 -13.16
CA ILE A 153 -2.76 -14.52 -12.69
C ILE A 153 -1.89 -13.56 -13.52
N ALA A 154 -1.33 -14.01 -14.65
CA ALA A 154 -0.42 -13.20 -15.47
C ALA A 154 -1.01 -11.85 -15.94
N PHE A 155 -2.35 -11.76 -16.04
CA PHE A 155 -3.07 -10.54 -16.41
C PHE A 155 -3.74 -9.86 -15.21
N CYS A 156 -3.50 -10.31 -13.98
CA CYS A 156 -4.11 -9.73 -12.79
C CYS A 156 -3.24 -8.60 -12.23
N ASN A 157 -3.75 -7.37 -12.31
CA ASN A 157 -3.16 -6.24 -11.58
C ASN A 157 -3.64 -6.17 -10.12
N LEU A 158 -4.71 -6.90 -9.77
CA LEU A 158 -5.16 -7.13 -8.39
C LEU A 158 -5.08 -8.63 -8.10
N VAL A 159 -4.45 -9.01 -7.00
CA VAL A 159 -4.29 -10.43 -6.62
C VAL A 159 -4.66 -10.62 -5.16
N VAL A 160 -5.41 -11.67 -4.85
CA VAL A 160 -5.86 -11.95 -3.48
C VAL A 160 -4.95 -12.97 -2.83
N TYR A 161 -4.32 -12.59 -1.73
CA TYR A 161 -3.44 -13.44 -0.93
C TYR A 161 -4.03 -13.67 0.46
N HIS A 162 -3.64 -14.77 1.10
CA HIS A 162 -3.80 -14.95 2.52
C HIS A 162 -2.56 -14.42 3.26
N ARG A 163 -2.75 -13.53 4.24
CA ARG A 163 -1.72 -13.37 5.28
C ARG A 163 -1.62 -14.68 6.05
N VAL A 164 -0.42 -15.04 6.44
CA VAL A 164 -0.21 -16.18 7.35
C VAL A 164 0.44 -15.73 8.65
N LYS A 165 0.12 -16.44 9.72
CA LYS A 165 0.76 -16.27 11.04
C LYS A 165 1.28 -17.60 11.54
N HIS A 166 2.42 -17.56 12.23
CA HIS A 166 2.96 -18.74 12.90
C HIS A 166 1.95 -19.28 13.91
N LEU A 167 1.85 -20.60 13.97
CA LEU A 167 1.19 -21.33 15.01
C LEU A 167 2.22 -21.69 16.06
N ASP A 168 1.88 -21.46 17.31
CA ASP A 168 2.67 -21.99 18.42
C ASP A 168 2.66 -23.53 18.37
N LYS A 169 3.84 -24.14 18.48
CA LYS A 169 4.02 -25.57 18.25
C LYS A 169 3.32 -26.45 19.30
N GLU A 170 3.16 -25.96 20.52
CA GLU A 170 2.57 -26.73 21.62
C GLU A 170 1.06 -26.53 21.72
N THR A 171 0.62 -25.27 21.64
CA THR A 171 -0.79 -24.88 21.82
C THR A 171 -1.59 -24.95 20.53
N ARG A 172 -0.92 -24.94 19.36
CA ARG A 172 -1.54 -24.80 18.03
C ARG A 172 -2.38 -23.54 17.88
N GLU A 173 -2.19 -22.56 18.76
CA GLU A 173 -2.82 -21.25 18.67
C GLU A 173 -1.98 -20.32 17.80
N VAL A 174 -2.60 -19.29 17.24
CA VAL A 174 -1.88 -18.25 16.50
C VAL A 174 -0.90 -17.59 17.46
N ALA A 175 0.40 -17.72 17.19
CA ALA A 175 1.42 -17.03 17.95
C ALA A 175 1.08 -15.53 17.94
N THR A 176 0.87 -14.97 19.12
CA THR A 176 0.82 -13.52 19.24
C THR A 176 2.16 -13.02 18.77
N ALA A 177 2.13 -12.08 17.83
CA ALA A 177 3.36 -11.52 17.31
C ALA A 177 4.16 -11.00 18.52
N LYS A 178 5.48 -11.25 18.53
CA LYS A 178 6.39 -10.78 19.60
C LYS A 178 6.45 -9.24 19.68
N ASP A 179 5.63 -8.57 18.89
CA ASP A 179 5.54 -7.15 18.62
C ASP A 179 4.80 -6.40 19.73
N ALA A 180 5.46 -6.29 20.88
CA ALA A 180 5.45 -5.11 21.74
C ALA A 180 6.32 -5.40 22.98
N PHE A 181 7.64 -5.49 22.80
CA PHE A 181 8.56 -5.51 23.96
C PHE A 181 8.65 -4.15 24.67
N ARG A 182 8.10 -3.08 24.08
CA ARG A 182 8.10 -1.73 24.65
C ARG A 182 6.74 -1.38 25.25
N PRO A 183 6.67 -0.94 26.52
CA PRO A 183 5.46 -0.38 27.11
C PRO A 183 4.93 0.79 26.29
N LYS A 184 3.59 0.92 26.19
CA LYS A 184 2.92 2.02 25.48
C LYS A 184 3.42 3.39 25.93
N GLU A 185 3.64 3.57 27.22
CA GLU A 185 4.08 4.83 27.81
C GLU A 185 5.47 5.24 27.29
N ASP A 186 6.35 4.28 27.05
CA ASP A 186 7.68 4.55 26.49
C ASP A 186 7.59 4.96 25.03
N VAL A 187 6.76 4.26 24.25
CA VAL A 187 6.51 4.59 22.84
C VAL A 187 5.89 5.98 22.73
N GLY A 188 4.90 6.29 23.57
CA GLY A 188 4.26 7.60 23.63
C GLY A 188 5.24 8.73 23.96
N ARG A 189 6.11 8.55 24.98
CA ARG A 189 7.13 9.55 25.33
C ARG A 189 8.12 9.82 24.19
N ASP A 190 8.58 8.78 23.52
CA ASP A 190 9.49 8.95 22.38
C ASP A 190 8.79 9.65 21.22
N PHE A 191 7.54 9.28 20.94
CA PHE A 191 6.74 9.93 19.92
C PHE A 191 6.47 11.41 20.23
N ASP A 192 6.13 11.76 21.47
CA ASP A 192 5.97 13.14 21.94
C ASP A 192 7.22 13.99 21.69
N LYS A 193 8.38 13.41 22.01
CA LYS A 193 9.68 14.06 21.80
C LYS A 193 9.91 14.32 20.31
N SER A 194 9.76 13.30 19.46
CA SER A 194 9.94 13.45 18.01
C SER A 194 8.93 14.42 17.41
N LEU A 195 7.67 14.43 17.88
CA LEU A 195 6.65 15.35 17.42
C LEU A 195 7.00 16.80 17.80
N HIS A 196 7.49 17.04 19.02
CA HIS A 196 8.00 18.35 19.43
C HIS A 196 9.19 18.80 18.58
N GLU A 197 10.15 17.91 18.32
CA GLU A 197 11.33 18.20 17.49
C GLU A 197 10.90 18.56 16.05
N TRP A 198 9.99 17.78 15.47
CA TRP A 198 9.39 18.09 14.17
C TRP A 198 8.69 19.46 14.16
N MET A 199 7.81 19.73 15.13
CA MET A 199 7.06 20.99 15.18
C MET A 199 7.98 22.22 15.35
N ALA A 200 9.11 22.06 16.04
CA ALA A 200 10.10 23.11 16.24
C ALA A 200 11.05 23.30 15.03
N SER A 201 11.08 22.33 14.11
CA SER A 201 12.00 22.31 12.97
C SER A 201 11.77 23.46 11.98
N GLU A 202 12.83 23.82 11.26
CA GLU A 202 12.75 24.77 10.15
C GLU A 202 11.89 24.22 9.00
N GLN A 203 11.95 22.91 8.76
CA GLN A 203 11.18 22.23 7.72
C GLN A 203 9.66 22.35 7.98
N CYS A 204 9.21 22.11 9.21
CA CYS A 204 7.82 22.34 9.59
C CYS A 204 7.42 23.81 9.41
N ARG A 205 8.31 24.76 9.72
CA ARG A 205 8.07 26.19 9.52
C ARG A 205 7.93 26.55 8.04
N GLN A 206 8.78 26.01 7.19
CA GLN A 206 8.71 26.20 5.73
C GLN A 206 7.41 25.63 5.15
N LEU A 207 7.02 24.42 5.55
CA LEU A 207 5.74 23.82 5.15
C LEU A 207 4.55 24.69 5.54
N ARG A 208 4.56 25.24 6.76
CA ARG A 208 3.52 26.16 7.23
C ARG A 208 3.47 27.46 6.44
N ASN A 209 4.46 27.77 5.61
CA ASN A 209 4.48 28.95 4.75
C ASN A 209 4.20 28.62 3.27
N LEU A 210 3.92 27.35 2.92
CA LEU A 210 3.63 26.99 1.53
C LEU A 210 2.22 27.41 1.10
N ASP A 211 2.16 28.28 0.11
CA ASP A 211 0.89 28.82 -0.40
C ASP A 211 0.01 27.77 -1.07
N ILE A 212 0.60 26.76 -1.72
CA ILE A 212 -0.17 25.73 -2.43
C ILE A 212 -1.17 25.01 -1.52
N LEU A 213 -0.79 24.74 -0.27
CA LEU A 213 -1.65 24.08 0.71
C LEU A 213 -2.84 24.98 1.08
N ARG A 214 -2.59 26.28 1.25
CA ARG A 214 -3.62 27.28 1.58
C ARG A 214 -4.57 27.53 0.41
N GLN A 215 -4.04 27.68 -0.80
CA GLN A 215 -4.83 27.90 -2.03
C GLN A 215 -5.76 26.73 -2.37
N ASN A 216 -5.43 25.53 -1.89
CA ASN A 216 -6.25 24.33 -2.06
C ASN A 216 -7.17 24.04 -0.86
N ALA A 217 -7.06 24.78 0.25
CA ALA A 217 -7.70 24.41 1.51
C ALA A 217 -9.24 24.31 1.40
N GLY A 218 -9.89 25.20 0.66
CA GLY A 218 -11.35 25.19 0.49
C GLY A 218 -11.90 23.95 -0.24
N ARG A 219 -11.07 23.29 -1.05
CA ARG A 219 -11.43 22.10 -1.83
C ARG A 219 -11.01 20.80 -1.14
N ILE A 220 -10.01 20.83 -0.26
CA ILE A 220 -9.52 19.66 0.45
C ILE A 220 -10.48 19.27 1.58
N ARG A 221 -10.78 17.96 1.68
CA ARG A 221 -11.63 17.36 2.71
C ARG A 221 -10.96 16.23 3.46
N LYS A 222 -9.95 15.60 2.85
CA LYS A 222 -9.31 14.40 3.35
C LYS A 222 -7.80 14.49 3.24
N ILE A 223 -7.11 13.88 4.19
CA ILE A 223 -5.70 13.52 4.10
C ILE A 223 -5.66 11.99 4.18
N VAL A 224 -5.00 11.36 3.21
CA VAL A 224 -4.79 9.91 3.20
C VAL A 224 -3.29 9.65 3.08
N ALA A 225 -2.70 8.99 4.08
CA ALA A 225 -1.29 8.66 4.07
C ALA A 225 -1.05 7.15 4.01
N PHE A 226 -0.12 6.74 3.15
CA PHE A 226 0.30 5.37 2.97
C PHE A 226 1.75 5.19 3.45
N ALA A 227 2.08 3.99 3.94
CA ALA A 227 3.46 3.59 4.22
C ALA A 227 4.21 4.50 5.20
N CYS A 228 3.55 4.98 6.27
CA CYS A 228 4.19 5.85 7.26
C CYS A 228 4.96 5.08 8.36
N GLY A 229 4.87 3.75 8.35
CA GLY A 229 5.49 2.84 9.31
C GLY A 229 4.94 2.94 10.73
N SER A 230 5.21 1.91 11.53
CA SER A 230 4.87 1.88 12.96
C SER A 230 5.81 2.77 13.78
N ILE A 231 5.29 3.46 14.79
CA ILE A 231 6.12 4.16 15.79
C ILE A 231 6.58 3.22 16.91
N THR A 232 5.98 2.04 17.00
CA THR A 232 6.32 1.00 17.98
C THR A 232 7.64 0.29 17.62
N HIS A 233 7.98 0.23 16.33
CA HIS A 233 9.17 -0.46 15.81
C HIS A 233 10.37 0.49 15.59
N SER A 234 10.49 1.55 16.39
CA SER A 234 11.59 2.50 16.28
C SER A 234 12.95 1.84 16.61
N ASP A 235 13.62 1.28 15.61
CA ASP A 235 15.02 0.91 15.70
C ASP A 235 15.92 2.15 15.50
N GLU A 236 17.20 2.06 15.91
CA GLU A 236 18.15 3.17 15.67
C GLU A 236 18.34 3.49 14.17
N ARG A 237 18.00 2.55 13.27
CA ARG A 237 18.15 2.71 11.81
C ARG A 237 17.07 3.59 11.20
N SER A 238 15.85 3.53 11.73
CA SER A 238 14.70 4.31 11.28
C SER A 238 14.71 5.75 11.79
N LYS A 239 15.55 6.08 12.79
CA LYS A 239 15.80 7.46 13.29
C LYS A 239 14.54 8.31 13.51
N GLY A 240 13.42 7.72 13.93
CA GLY A 240 12.17 8.45 14.14
C GLY A 240 11.46 8.89 12.85
N ARG A 241 11.81 8.31 11.68
CA ARG A 241 11.13 8.53 10.39
C ARG A 241 9.62 8.48 10.51
N SER A 242 9.09 7.38 11.06
CA SER A 242 7.65 7.20 11.25
C SER A 242 7.07 8.31 12.13
N SER A 243 7.74 8.69 13.22
CA SER A 243 7.26 9.79 14.07
C SER A 243 7.19 11.12 13.30
N TYR A 244 8.20 11.45 12.50
CA TYR A 244 8.23 12.67 11.68
C TYR A 244 7.17 12.68 10.58
N GLN A 245 6.94 11.53 9.94
CA GLN A 245 5.91 11.39 8.91
C GLN A 245 4.50 11.56 9.49
N HIS A 246 4.21 11.00 10.67
CA HIS A 246 2.96 11.27 11.38
C HIS A 246 2.85 12.73 11.85
N GLY A 247 3.97 13.33 12.28
CA GLY A 247 4.06 14.76 12.58
C GLY A 247 3.73 15.64 11.36
N LEU A 248 4.16 15.25 10.16
CA LEU A 248 3.81 15.92 8.92
C LEU A 248 2.30 15.87 8.65
N ILE A 249 1.67 14.69 8.82
CA ILE A 249 0.21 14.54 8.67
C ILE A 249 -0.52 15.51 9.59
N LYS A 250 -0.12 15.56 10.87
CA LYS A 250 -0.68 16.49 11.84
C LYS A 250 -0.48 17.96 11.43
N THR A 251 0.72 18.32 11.01
CA THR A 251 1.03 19.69 10.55
C THR A 251 0.16 20.09 9.35
N LEU A 252 -0.05 19.19 8.38
CA LEU A 252 -0.90 19.46 7.22
C LEU A 252 -2.37 19.62 7.63
N HIS A 253 -2.87 18.77 8.52
CA HIS A 253 -4.22 18.91 9.08
C HIS A 253 -4.42 20.28 9.73
N ASP A 254 -3.48 20.70 10.58
CA ASP A 254 -3.54 21.99 11.26
C ASP A 254 -3.51 23.16 10.25
N ILE A 255 -2.60 23.12 9.26
CA ILE A 255 -2.48 24.15 8.21
C ILE A 255 -3.79 24.28 7.43
N LEU A 256 -4.34 23.15 6.97
CA LEU A 256 -5.54 23.14 6.14
C LEU A 256 -6.78 23.56 6.95
N SER A 257 -6.89 23.12 8.19
CA SER A 257 -7.98 23.50 9.09
C SER A 257 -7.96 25.01 9.36
N GLN A 258 -6.78 25.55 9.67
CA GLN A 258 -6.61 27.00 9.86
C GLN A 258 -6.97 27.78 8.58
N ALA A 259 -6.43 27.37 7.43
CA ALA A 259 -6.69 28.04 6.16
C ALA A 259 -8.19 28.04 5.80
N ARG A 260 -8.92 26.95 6.10
CA ARG A 260 -10.39 26.91 5.88
C ARG A 260 -11.14 27.85 6.82
N HIS A 261 -10.74 27.94 8.08
CA HIS A 261 -11.35 28.89 9.01
C HIS A 261 -11.16 30.35 8.56
N GLU A 262 -9.99 30.67 8.01
CA GLU A 262 -9.63 32.00 7.51
C GLU A 262 -10.24 32.33 6.13
N ASP A 263 -10.59 31.34 5.31
CA ASP A 263 -11.13 31.55 3.97
C ASP A 263 -12.51 32.25 4.00
N VAL A 264 -12.56 33.48 3.51
CA VAL A 264 -13.79 34.31 3.49
C VAL A 264 -14.87 33.79 2.53
N ASN A 265 -14.50 32.93 1.58
CA ASN A 265 -15.42 32.40 0.57
C ASN A 265 -16.16 31.14 1.04
N LEU A 266 -15.73 30.52 2.15
CA LEU A 266 -16.39 29.36 2.71
C LEU A 266 -17.55 29.75 3.62
N THR A 267 -18.66 29.02 3.50
CA THR A 267 -19.78 29.15 4.44
C THR A 267 -19.39 28.67 5.84
N ARG A 268 -20.11 29.11 6.86
CA ARG A 268 -19.92 28.63 8.24
C ARG A 268 -19.96 27.10 8.33
N GLU A 269 -20.90 26.46 7.65
CA GLU A 269 -21.02 24.99 7.59
C GLU A 269 -19.77 24.36 6.96
N GLN A 270 -19.24 24.96 5.88
CA GLN A 270 -18.01 24.47 5.27
C GLN A 270 -16.83 24.62 6.22
N LYS A 271 -16.69 25.74 6.94
CA LYS A 271 -15.63 25.96 7.93
C LYS A 271 -15.70 24.98 9.11
N GLU A 272 -16.90 24.61 9.53
CA GLU A 272 -17.13 23.68 10.65
C GLU A 272 -16.93 22.21 10.25
N LYS A 273 -16.94 21.87 8.95
CA LYS A 273 -16.65 20.50 8.48
C LYS A 273 -15.19 20.14 8.78
N HIS A 274 -14.98 19.07 9.53
CA HIS A 274 -13.65 18.57 9.87
C HIS A 274 -12.94 17.95 8.67
N ILE A 275 -11.62 18.17 8.53
CA ILE A 275 -10.79 17.47 7.55
C ILE A 275 -10.49 16.08 8.10
N GLN A 276 -10.91 15.04 7.39
CA GLN A 276 -10.68 13.67 7.83
C GLN A 276 -9.22 13.27 7.53
N CYS A 277 -8.58 12.60 8.48
CA CYS A 277 -7.23 12.06 8.31
C CYS A 277 -7.28 10.55 8.41
N PHE A 278 -6.73 9.89 7.39
CA PHE A 278 -6.67 8.45 7.27
C PHE A 278 -5.23 8.02 7.05
N ILE A 279 -4.83 6.93 7.72
CA ILE A 279 -3.50 6.32 7.56
C ILE A 279 -3.65 4.83 7.29
N GLN A 280 -2.87 4.30 6.35
CA GLN A 280 -2.86 2.88 6.04
C GLN A 280 -1.42 2.37 5.94
N ASP A 281 -1.05 1.49 6.86
CA ASP A 281 0.22 0.78 6.85
C ASP A 281 0.02 -0.63 7.42
N PRO A 282 0.46 -1.70 6.72
CA PRO A 282 0.39 -3.05 7.25
C PRO A 282 1.20 -3.27 8.55
N ALA A 283 2.17 -2.42 8.85
CA ALA A 283 3.02 -2.51 10.03
C ALA A 283 2.38 -1.96 11.32
N TYR A 284 1.23 -1.30 11.24
CA TYR A 284 0.61 -0.74 12.45
C TYR A 284 0.20 -1.83 13.45
N THR A 285 0.57 -1.59 14.70
CA THR A 285 0.28 -2.42 15.87
C THR A 285 -0.94 -1.89 16.64
N ASN A 286 -1.36 -2.61 17.68
CA ASN A 286 -2.39 -2.13 18.59
C ASN A 286 -1.94 -0.88 19.38
N ILE A 287 -0.65 -0.78 19.72
CA ILE A 287 -0.11 0.40 20.41
C ILE A 287 -0.20 1.63 19.49
N ASP A 288 0.17 1.47 18.22
CA ASP A 288 0.04 2.55 17.23
C ASP A 288 -1.42 3.00 17.11
N ARG A 289 -2.36 2.05 17.13
CA ARG A 289 -3.80 2.33 17.07
C ARG A 289 -4.27 3.17 18.25
N GLU A 290 -3.95 2.75 19.48
CA GLU A 290 -4.34 3.50 20.67
C GLU A 290 -3.71 4.90 20.69
N LEU A 291 -2.42 5.02 20.35
CA LEU A 291 -1.74 6.31 20.33
C LEU A 291 -2.35 7.24 19.26
N PHE A 292 -2.41 6.81 18.00
CA PHE A 292 -2.84 7.68 16.90
C PHE A 292 -4.33 8.03 16.94
N GLN A 293 -5.18 7.11 17.35
CA GLN A 293 -6.64 7.32 17.37
C GLN A 293 -7.11 7.92 18.68
N ASP A 294 -6.70 7.36 19.82
CA ASP A 294 -7.28 7.70 21.12
C ASP A 294 -6.53 8.83 21.82
N ASP A 295 -5.19 8.75 21.87
CA ASP A 295 -4.39 9.69 22.67
C ASP A 295 -4.09 11.00 21.91
N TYR A 296 -3.73 10.92 20.63
CA TYR A 296 -3.35 12.08 19.83
C TYR A 296 -4.41 12.58 18.85
N GLY A 297 -5.39 11.74 18.52
CA GLY A 297 -6.43 12.06 17.52
C GLY A 297 -5.86 12.49 16.16
N ILE A 298 -4.74 11.89 15.72
CA ILE A 298 -4.02 12.27 14.49
C ILE A 298 -4.78 11.79 13.26
N ALA A 299 -5.21 10.52 13.24
CA ALA A 299 -5.82 9.92 12.08
C ALA A 299 -6.57 8.63 12.43
N THR A 300 -7.47 8.23 11.53
CA THR A 300 -8.11 6.92 11.55
C THR A 300 -7.22 5.91 10.82
N ILE A 301 -6.86 4.81 11.49
CA ILE A 301 -6.12 3.71 10.85
C ILE A 301 -7.09 2.87 10.01
N LEU A 302 -6.80 2.76 8.73
CA LEU A 302 -7.53 1.97 7.74
C LEU A 302 -6.81 0.65 7.42
N GLU A 303 -7.59 -0.33 6.98
CA GLU A 303 -7.10 -1.63 6.57
C GLU A 303 -6.99 -1.72 5.04
N ASN A 304 -6.13 -2.60 4.51
CA ASN A 304 -6.10 -2.84 3.07
C ASN A 304 -7.47 -3.33 2.56
N PRO A 305 -8.03 -2.74 1.48
CA PRO A 305 -7.54 -1.65 0.61
C PRO A 305 -8.20 -0.28 0.88
N GLU A 306 -8.84 -0.08 2.03
CA GLU A 306 -9.73 1.04 2.37
C GLU A 306 -9.08 2.41 2.20
N GLY A 307 -7.76 2.53 2.43
CA GLY A 307 -7.01 3.76 2.17
C GLY A 307 -7.16 4.24 0.73
N PHE A 308 -7.11 3.34 -0.26
CA PHE A 308 -7.34 3.72 -1.66
C PHE A 308 -8.80 4.11 -1.92
N LEU A 309 -9.76 3.52 -1.21
CA LEU A 309 -11.17 3.85 -1.34
C LEU A 309 -11.51 5.24 -0.79
N GLU A 310 -10.66 5.77 0.10
CA GLU A 310 -10.77 7.14 0.61
C GLU A 310 -10.08 8.19 -0.27
N VAL A 311 -9.35 7.79 -1.33
CA VAL A 311 -8.71 8.75 -2.23
C VAL A 311 -9.70 9.29 -3.26
N ASP A 312 -9.82 10.61 -3.34
CA ASP A 312 -10.55 11.34 -4.37
C ASP A 312 -9.90 12.68 -4.72
N ASP A 313 -10.51 13.44 -5.63
CA ASP A 313 -10.04 14.75 -6.08
C ASP A 313 -9.95 15.83 -4.99
N SER A 314 -10.57 15.60 -3.82
CA SER A 314 -10.53 16.48 -2.65
C SER A 314 -9.52 16.03 -1.59
N THR A 315 -8.61 15.13 -1.95
CA THR A 315 -7.68 14.49 -1.02
C THR A 315 -6.28 15.08 -1.13
N VAL A 316 -5.59 15.19 0.00
CA VAL A 316 -4.13 15.25 0.07
C VAL A 316 -3.60 13.84 0.28
N VAL A 317 -2.78 13.33 -0.63
CA VAL A 317 -2.20 12.00 -0.53
C VAL A 317 -0.75 12.09 -0.09
N LEU A 318 -0.35 11.28 0.89
CA LEU A 318 1.04 11.10 1.28
C LEU A 318 1.45 9.64 1.06
N SER A 319 2.69 9.41 0.64
CA SER A 319 3.25 8.07 0.49
C SER A 319 4.75 8.10 0.68
N PHE A 320 5.29 7.21 1.53
CA PHE A 320 6.73 7.17 1.82
C PHE A 320 7.28 5.76 1.60
N SER A 321 7.99 5.53 0.49
CA SER A 321 8.62 4.24 0.19
C SER A 321 7.70 3.00 0.36
N PRO A 322 6.49 2.98 -0.23
CA PRO A 322 5.55 1.89 -0.05
C PRO A 322 6.00 0.60 -0.74
N ASN A 323 5.58 -0.54 -0.18
CA ASN A 323 5.78 -1.87 -0.79
C ASN A 323 4.72 -2.24 -1.85
N VAL A 324 3.93 -1.27 -2.32
CA VAL A 324 2.90 -1.42 -3.36
C VAL A 324 2.90 -0.19 -4.27
N PRO A 325 2.41 -0.27 -5.53
CA PRO A 325 2.39 0.82 -6.50
C PRO A 325 1.37 1.93 -6.20
N VAL A 326 1.47 2.57 -5.02
CA VAL A 326 0.60 3.66 -4.58
C VAL A 326 0.49 4.73 -5.65
N ARG A 327 1.61 5.16 -6.25
CA ARG A 327 1.61 6.28 -7.18
C ARG A 327 0.84 5.96 -8.46
N GLN A 328 1.00 4.76 -9.02
CA GLN A 328 0.23 4.32 -10.20
C GLN A 328 -1.27 4.16 -9.88
N ILE A 329 -1.60 3.58 -8.72
CA ILE A 329 -3.00 3.41 -8.30
C ILE A 329 -3.67 4.76 -8.14
N VAL A 330 -3.06 5.68 -7.39
CA VAL A 330 -3.65 6.97 -7.04
C VAL A 330 -3.96 7.80 -8.28
N VAL A 331 -3.05 7.90 -9.25
CA VAL A 331 -3.29 8.68 -10.48
C VAL A 331 -4.35 8.06 -11.41
N ASP A 332 -4.61 6.76 -11.28
CA ASP A 332 -5.62 6.06 -12.07
C ASP A 332 -7.02 6.19 -11.47
N ILE A 333 -7.12 6.19 -10.14
CA ILE A 333 -8.43 6.22 -9.46
C ILE A 333 -8.92 7.65 -9.17
N ALA A 334 -8.02 8.63 -9.11
CA ALA A 334 -8.36 10.00 -8.76
C ALA A 334 -7.33 11.02 -9.29
N LYS A 335 -7.64 12.31 -9.13
CA LYS A 335 -6.70 13.41 -9.34
C LYS A 335 -6.61 14.24 -8.06
N PRO A 336 -5.87 13.79 -7.03
CA PRO A 336 -5.82 14.45 -5.73
C PRO A 336 -5.48 15.94 -5.82
N ALA A 337 -5.89 16.74 -4.83
CA ALA A 337 -5.57 18.16 -4.80
C ALA A 337 -4.07 18.40 -4.59
N VAL A 338 -3.46 17.58 -3.74
CA VAL A 338 -2.03 17.61 -3.44
C VAL A 338 -1.52 16.18 -3.25
N MET A 339 -0.32 15.88 -3.74
CA MET A 339 0.37 14.63 -3.47
C MET A 339 1.76 14.94 -2.89
N ILE A 340 2.19 14.21 -1.88
CA ILE A 340 3.51 14.33 -1.25
C ILE A 340 4.12 12.94 -1.18
N TRP A 341 5.07 12.67 -2.06
CA TRP A 341 5.68 11.34 -2.18
C TRP A 341 7.04 11.40 -2.87
N ASP A 342 7.67 10.24 -3.03
CA ASP A 342 8.96 10.08 -3.70
C ASP A 342 8.99 10.81 -5.06
N ARG A 343 10.09 11.54 -5.29
CA ARG A 343 10.31 12.30 -6.50
C ARG A 343 10.26 11.38 -7.72
N ILE A 344 9.46 11.79 -8.69
CA ILE A 344 9.33 11.09 -9.96
C ILE A 344 10.62 11.31 -10.75
N LEU A 345 11.28 10.21 -11.12
CA LEU A 345 12.51 10.24 -11.91
C LEU A 345 12.23 9.82 -13.35
N ASP A 346 13.07 10.27 -14.28
CA ASP A 346 12.94 9.93 -15.71
C ASP A 346 13.19 8.44 -16.00
N GLU A 347 13.83 7.72 -15.09
CA GLU A 347 14.21 6.32 -15.27
C GLU A 347 13.02 5.37 -15.01
N ASP A 348 12.70 4.53 -16.00
CA ASP A 348 11.60 3.55 -15.95
C ASP A 348 12.02 2.22 -15.27
N ASP A 349 13.28 2.06 -14.84
CA ASP A 349 13.91 0.77 -14.52
C ASP A 349 14.53 0.69 -13.12
N ARG A 350 13.78 1.14 -12.11
CA ARG A 350 14.12 0.83 -10.72
C ARG A 350 13.36 -0.43 -10.31
N ASP A 351 14.10 -1.42 -9.80
CA ASP A 351 13.55 -2.64 -9.18
C ASP A 351 12.98 -2.27 -7.80
N VAL A 352 11.90 -1.51 -7.81
CA VAL A 352 11.18 -1.01 -6.63
C VAL A 352 9.72 -1.41 -6.71
N THR A 353 9.08 -1.47 -5.56
CA THR A 353 7.69 -1.86 -5.36
C THR A 353 6.68 -0.79 -5.79
N ASP A 354 7.09 0.47 -5.81
CA ASP A 354 6.29 1.60 -6.30
C ASP A 354 7.02 2.32 -7.43
N PRO A 355 7.10 1.73 -8.63
CA PRO A 355 7.86 2.29 -9.74
C PRO A 355 7.11 3.42 -10.44
N ASP A 356 7.86 4.39 -10.97
CA ASP A 356 7.32 5.44 -11.83
C ASP A 356 6.81 4.83 -13.14
N SER A 357 5.72 5.34 -13.74
CA SER A 357 5.26 4.90 -15.06
C SER A 357 5.09 6.08 -16.02
N ARG A 358 5.24 5.84 -17.32
CA ARG A 358 5.04 6.90 -18.35
C ARG A 358 3.65 7.52 -18.29
N ARG A 359 2.64 6.71 -18.00
CA ARG A 359 1.26 7.17 -17.81
C ARG A 359 1.19 8.13 -16.63
N MET A 360 1.72 7.73 -15.48
CA MET A 360 1.75 8.56 -14.29
C MET A 360 2.52 9.87 -14.53
N LYS A 361 3.70 9.81 -15.16
CA LYS A 361 4.48 11.00 -15.56
C LYS A 361 3.63 11.96 -16.41
N SER A 362 2.97 11.43 -17.45
CA SER A 362 2.10 12.23 -18.32
C SER A 362 0.96 12.92 -17.56
N VAL A 363 0.37 12.26 -16.56
CA VAL A 363 -0.67 12.86 -15.72
C VAL A 363 -0.10 13.97 -14.84
N ILE A 364 1.07 13.73 -14.24
CA ILE A 364 1.74 14.69 -13.35
C ILE A 364 2.16 15.94 -14.12
N ASP A 365 2.90 15.79 -15.22
CA ASP A 365 3.35 16.90 -16.07
C ASP A 365 2.16 17.69 -16.64
N GLY A 366 1.08 16.98 -16.95
CA GLY A 366 -0.13 17.54 -17.53
C GLY A 366 -1.01 18.31 -16.55
N LEU A 367 -0.98 18.01 -15.25
CA LEU A 367 -1.97 18.53 -14.29
C LEU A 367 -1.39 19.16 -13.02
N TYR A 368 -0.12 18.94 -12.69
CA TYR A 368 0.45 19.32 -11.40
C TYR A 368 1.68 20.20 -11.55
N ASP A 369 1.87 21.10 -10.59
CA ASP A 369 3.11 21.81 -10.38
C ASP A 369 3.93 21.07 -9.32
N GLN A 370 5.19 20.78 -9.63
CA GLN A 370 6.14 20.22 -8.68
C GLN A 370 6.76 21.34 -7.85
N ILE A 371 6.73 21.17 -6.54
CA ILE A 371 7.24 22.08 -5.53
C ILE A 371 8.22 21.31 -4.66
N GLU A 372 9.35 21.94 -4.35
CA GLU A 372 10.36 21.35 -3.49
C GLU A 372 9.84 21.15 -2.07
N PHE A 373 10.01 19.95 -1.54
CA PHE A 373 9.78 19.67 -0.13
C PHE A 373 10.98 20.18 0.69
N PRO A 374 10.78 20.77 1.87
CA PRO A 374 11.89 21.20 2.73
C PRO A 374 12.89 20.08 3.00
N GLU A 375 14.18 20.36 2.79
CA GLU A 375 15.21 19.30 2.79
C GLU A 375 15.29 18.58 4.15
N ASP A 376 14.89 17.30 4.15
CA ASP A 376 15.04 16.36 5.27
C ASP A 376 15.06 14.91 4.76
N LYS A 377 16.16 14.56 4.09
CA LYS A 377 16.38 13.22 3.54
C LYS A 377 16.47 12.14 4.63
N ALA A 378 16.77 12.53 5.86
CA ALA A 378 16.90 11.58 6.97
C ALA A 378 15.54 10.98 7.34
N HIS A 379 14.49 11.81 7.40
CA HIS A 379 13.15 11.39 7.82
C HIS A 379 12.18 11.11 6.65
N PHE A 380 12.37 11.75 5.51
CA PHE A 380 11.42 11.66 4.39
C PHE A 380 12.01 11.07 3.11
N GLY A 381 13.33 10.97 2.97
CA GLY A 381 13.96 10.58 1.70
C GLY A 381 13.94 11.71 0.67
N ASP A 382 13.93 11.37 -0.62
CA ASP A 382 13.83 12.34 -1.72
C ASP A 382 12.39 12.45 -2.20
N ILE A 383 11.63 13.31 -1.53
CA ILE A 383 10.21 13.56 -1.82
C ILE A 383 10.00 14.94 -2.43
N ALA A 384 8.86 15.10 -3.11
CA ALA A 384 8.40 16.37 -3.64
C ALA A 384 6.91 16.56 -3.36
N ILE A 385 6.45 17.82 -3.46
CA ILE A 385 5.04 18.19 -3.33
C ILE A 385 4.50 18.45 -4.75
N TYR A 386 3.40 17.81 -5.09
CA TYR A 386 2.72 17.98 -6.37
C TYR A 386 1.36 18.62 -6.12
N GLY A 387 1.22 19.90 -6.47
CA GLY A 387 -0.03 20.65 -6.33
C GLY A 387 -0.82 20.67 -7.62
N ARG A 388 -2.10 20.29 -7.59
CA ARG A 388 -2.94 20.29 -8.79
C ARG A 388 -3.20 21.72 -9.26
N ARG A 389 -2.93 21.99 -10.54
CA ARG A 389 -3.23 23.28 -11.17
C ARG A 389 -4.72 23.59 -11.07
N ALA A 390 -5.03 24.88 -10.86
CA ALA A 390 -6.40 25.37 -10.66
C ALA A 390 -7.25 25.29 -11.94
#